data_AF-A0A5N5E9W6-F1
#
_entry.id   AF-A0A5N5E9W6-F1
#
_cell.length_a   1.000
_cell.length_b   1.000
_cell.length_c   1.000
_cell.angle_alpha   90.00
_cell.angle_beta   90.00
_cell.angle_gamma   90.00
#
_symmetry.space_group_name_H-M   'P 1'
#
loop_
_entity.id
_entity.type
_entity.pdbx_description
1 polymer ?
#
loop_
_entity_poly.entity_id
_entity_poly.type
_entity_poly.pdbx_seq_one_letter_code
_entity_poly.pdbx_strand_id
1 'polypeptide(L)'
;MAEYLAGLAQRAPQYVDWSLVPEPVKAAASPLANKDDDLWKAEEFDLTKAVIDAITMLTTTGAQAGELASGIYIGVSSLSQTVLVAAREQVATLVSQVTETNRKLIREAIKQSIARGEDVIGTIERIKTVVNNPVRAEMIAQTESVNAYQTGLKNFAVETGATTKTWESLEGACTACKPLDGEVVEIGEKFSNGSDRPAAHPRCRCGVYYQY
;
A
#
# COMPACT_ATOMS: atom_id res chain seq x y z
N MET A 1 11.94 -20.95 0.06
CA MET A 1 10.62 -20.62 -0.52
C MET A 1 10.38 -21.36 -1.82
N ALA A 2 11.25 -21.25 -2.83
CA ALA A 2 11.08 -21.91 -4.13
C ALA A 2 10.91 -23.44 -4.06
N GLU A 3 11.73 -24.13 -3.24
CA GLU A 3 11.61 -25.60 -3.04
C GLU A 3 10.30 -26.00 -2.36
N TYR A 4 9.81 -25.19 -1.42
CA TYR A 4 8.54 -25.43 -0.74
C TYR A 4 7.34 -25.27 -1.70
N LEU A 5 7.35 -24.23 -2.54
CA LEU A 5 6.32 -23.99 -3.55
C LEU A 5 6.34 -25.02 -4.67
N ALA A 6 7.51 -25.52 -5.05
CA ALA A 6 7.63 -26.67 -5.96
C ALA A 6 7.00 -27.93 -5.34
N GLY A 7 7.23 -28.17 -4.04
CA GLY A 7 6.56 -29.23 -3.29
C GLY A 7 5.05 -29.01 -3.16
N LEU A 8 4.59 -27.77 -3.02
CA LEU A 8 3.17 -27.41 -2.97
C LEU A 8 2.46 -27.76 -4.29
N ALA A 9 3.05 -27.41 -5.43
CA ALA A 9 2.50 -27.76 -6.75
C ALA A 9 2.36 -29.28 -6.95
N GLN A 10 3.22 -30.08 -6.32
CA GLN A 10 3.15 -31.55 -6.36
C GLN A 10 2.09 -32.13 -5.41
N ARG A 11 1.79 -31.45 -4.29
CA ARG A 11 0.77 -31.88 -3.32
C ARG A 11 -0.63 -31.35 -3.64
N ALA A 12 -0.75 -30.21 -4.32
CA ALA A 12 -2.04 -29.61 -4.70
C ALA A 12 -3.01 -30.59 -5.40
N PRO A 13 -2.56 -31.48 -6.32
CA PRO A 13 -3.44 -32.48 -6.91
C PRO A 13 -3.92 -33.55 -5.93
N GLN A 14 -3.22 -33.79 -4.81
CA GLN A 14 -3.59 -34.81 -3.82
C GLN A 14 -4.71 -34.35 -2.89
N TYR A 15 -4.95 -33.04 -2.81
CA TYR A 15 -6.07 -32.46 -2.07
C TYR A 15 -7.37 -32.42 -2.88
N VAL A 16 -7.34 -32.84 -4.15
CA VAL A 16 -8.50 -32.95 -5.02
C VAL A 16 -8.92 -34.42 -5.09
N ASP A 17 -10.15 -34.73 -4.70
CA ASP A 17 -10.73 -36.06 -4.93
C ASP A 17 -11.18 -36.19 -6.39
N TRP A 18 -10.26 -36.65 -7.24
CA TRP A 18 -10.47 -36.84 -8.67
C TRP A 18 -11.55 -37.87 -9.00
N SER A 19 -11.92 -38.75 -8.06
CA SER A 19 -12.97 -39.75 -8.27
C SER A 19 -14.38 -39.14 -8.34
N LEU A 20 -14.54 -37.90 -7.86
CA LEU A 20 -15.80 -37.15 -7.84
C LEU A 20 -15.96 -36.19 -9.03
N VAL A 21 -14.98 -36.12 -9.94
CA VAL A 21 -14.99 -35.21 -11.09
C VAL A 21 -15.40 -35.97 -12.36
N PRO A 22 -16.62 -35.80 -12.89
CA PRO A 22 -17.06 -36.51 -14.11
C PRO A 22 -16.35 -35.97 -15.36
N GLU A 23 -16.05 -36.84 -16.34
CA GLU A 23 -15.57 -36.44 -17.67
C GLU A 23 -16.73 -36.06 -18.61
N PRO A 24 -16.60 -34.98 -19.41
CA PRO A 24 -15.48 -34.02 -19.43
C PRO A 24 -15.49 -33.12 -18.19
N VAL A 25 -14.29 -32.75 -17.71
CA VAL A 25 -14.09 -31.86 -16.56
C VAL A 25 -14.79 -30.52 -16.82
N LYS A 26 -16.01 -30.39 -16.31
CA LYS A 26 -16.72 -29.11 -16.23
C LYS A 26 -16.35 -28.49 -14.89
N ALA A 27 -16.00 -27.20 -14.88
CA ALA A 27 -15.85 -26.45 -13.65
C ALA A 27 -17.19 -26.47 -12.88
N ALA A 28 -17.36 -27.44 -11.99
CA ALA A 28 -18.56 -27.64 -11.20
C ALA A 28 -18.30 -27.09 -9.80
N ALA A 29 -19.28 -26.37 -9.25
CA ALA A 29 -19.23 -25.78 -7.91
C ALA A 29 -19.37 -26.81 -6.77
N SER A 30 -18.94 -28.06 -6.98
CA SER A 30 -18.87 -29.04 -5.90
C SER A 30 -17.82 -28.58 -4.88
N PRO A 31 -18.06 -28.82 -3.58
CA PRO A 31 -17.15 -28.37 -2.54
C PRO A 31 -15.77 -29.01 -2.77
N LEU A 32 -14.73 -28.18 -2.83
CA LEU A 32 -13.34 -28.63 -2.83
C LEU A 32 -13.16 -29.57 -1.63
N ALA A 33 -12.61 -30.77 -1.88
CA ALA A 33 -12.20 -31.65 -0.80
C ALA A 33 -11.21 -30.91 0.11
N ASN A 34 -11.37 -31.05 1.42
CA ASN A 34 -10.53 -30.40 2.44
C ASN A 34 -10.49 -28.86 2.42
N LYS A 35 -11.51 -28.18 1.88
CA LYS A 35 -11.63 -26.70 1.91
C LYS A 35 -11.46 -26.04 3.30
N ASP A 36 -11.73 -26.80 4.36
CA ASP A 36 -11.69 -26.33 5.74
C ASP A 36 -10.36 -26.67 6.44
N ASP A 37 -9.40 -27.29 5.73
CA ASP A 37 -8.07 -27.62 6.24
C ASP A 37 -7.23 -26.36 6.47
N ASP A 38 -6.77 -26.16 7.70
CA ASP A 38 -5.95 -25.02 8.09
C ASP A 38 -4.57 -25.03 7.41
N LEU A 39 -4.06 -26.20 7.02
CA LEU A 39 -2.83 -26.32 6.23
C LEU A 39 -3.01 -25.74 4.84
N TRP A 40 -4.15 -26.00 4.20
CA TRP A 40 -4.44 -25.47 2.86
C TRP A 40 -4.55 -23.94 2.87
N LYS A 41 -5.18 -23.35 3.89
CA LYS A 41 -5.23 -21.89 4.07
C LYS A 41 -3.84 -21.27 4.28
N ALA A 42 -2.97 -21.94 5.03
CA ALA A 42 -1.60 -21.49 5.23
C ALA A 42 -0.77 -21.58 3.93
N GLU A 43 -0.92 -22.68 3.18
CA GLU A 43 -0.26 -22.89 1.89
C GLU A 43 -0.73 -21.89 0.82
N GLU A 44 -2.03 -21.58 0.76
CA GLU A 44 -2.60 -20.55 -0.11
C GLU A 44 -2.03 -19.16 0.22
N PHE A 45 -1.89 -18.84 1.51
CA PHE A 45 -1.30 -17.59 1.97
C PHE A 45 0.17 -17.47 1.54
N ASP A 46 0.96 -18.53 1.72
CA ASP A 46 2.38 -18.56 1.35
C ASP A 46 2.59 -18.48 -0.16
N LEU A 47 1.75 -19.15 -0.96
CA LEU A 47 1.77 -19.06 -2.42
C LEU A 47 1.40 -17.64 -2.89
N THR A 48 0.32 -17.09 -2.34
CA THR A 48 -0.13 -15.73 -2.68
C THR A 48 0.96 -14.71 -2.39
N LYS A 49 1.61 -14.81 -1.23
CA LYS A 49 2.74 -13.96 -0.86
C LYS A 49 3.90 -14.07 -1.86
N ALA A 50 4.30 -15.28 -2.21
CA ALA A 50 5.41 -15.50 -3.13
C ALA A 50 5.14 -14.95 -4.55
N VAL A 51 3.91 -15.06 -5.04
CA VAL A 51 3.49 -14.49 -6.32
C VAL A 51 3.51 -12.97 -6.27
N ILE A 52 2.98 -12.36 -5.20
CA ILE A 52 3.01 -10.91 -5.00
C ILE A 52 4.46 -10.40 -4.94
N ASP A 53 5.36 -11.09 -4.22
CA ASP A 53 6.77 -10.72 -4.12
C ASP A 53 7.45 -10.76 -5.51
N ALA A 54 7.17 -11.78 -6.31
CA ALA A 54 7.73 -11.91 -7.66
C ALA A 54 7.21 -10.81 -8.61
N ILE A 55 5.91 -10.52 -8.60
CA ILE A 55 5.31 -9.43 -9.40
C ILE A 55 5.88 -8.08 -8.98
N THR A 56 6.02 -7.85 -7.68
CA THR A 56 6.60 -6.62 -7.13
C THR A 56 8.04 -6.45 -7.62
N MET A 57 8.85 -7.51 -7.59
CA MET A 57 10.21 -7.50 -8.10
C MET A 57 10.26 -7.17 -9.59
N LEU A 58 9.47 -7.86 -10.42
CA LEU A 58 9.43 -7.61 -11.87
C LEU A 58 9.01 -6.17 -12.21
N THR A 59 7.97 -5.67 -11.55
CA THR A 59 7.46 -4.31 -11.74
C THR A 59 8.50 -3.28 -11.30
N THR A 60 9.13 -3.52 -10.15
CA THR A 60 10.21 -2.67 -9.62
C THR A 60 11.39 -2.60 -10.59
N THR A 61 11.88 -3.74 -11.07
CA THR A 61 13.00 -3.80 -12.03
C THR A 61 12.64 -3.11 -13.34
N GLY A 62 11.44 -3.33 -13.86
CA GLY A 62 10.98 -2.66 -15.08
C GLY A 62 10.88 -1.15 -14.91
N ALA A 63 10.38 -0.69 -13.75
CA ALA A 63 10.26 0.72 -13.47
C ALA A 63 11.64 1.39 -13.26
N GLN A 64 12.57 0.77 -12.53
CA GLN A 64 13.97 1.22 -12.43
C GLN A 64 14.65 1.35 -13.80
N ALA A 65 14.43 0.37 -14.69
CA ALA A 65 14.94 0.44 -16.05
C ALA A 65 14.33 1.62 -16.84
N GLY A 66 13.04 1.91 -16.61
CA GLY A 66 12.35 3.07 -17.16
C GLY A 66 12.90 4.41 -16.64
N GLU A 67 13.22 4.51 -15.35
CA GLU A 67 13.88 5.69 -14.76
C GLU A 67 15.23 5.95 -15.41
N LEU A 68 16.05 4.90 -15.56
CA LEU A 68 17.37 5.01 -16.18
C LEU A 68 17.27 5.43 -17.66
N ALA A 69 16.28 4.92 -18.38
CA ALA A 69 16.08 5.24 -19.80
C ALA A 69 15.50 6.64 -20.03
N SER A 70 14.67 7.14 -19.11
CA SER A 70 13.98 8.43 -19.23
C SER A 70 14.71 9.58 -18.53
N GLY A 71 15.61 9.28 -17.58
CA GLY A 71 16.26 10.26 -16.72
C GLY A 71 15.34 10.81 -15.60
N ILE A 72 14.14 10.26 -15.43
CA ILE A 72 13.17 10.66 -14.40
C ILE A 72 13.24 9.63 -13.27
N TYR A 73 13.76 10.03 -12.10
CA TYR A 73 13.91 9.15 -10.95
C TYR A 73 12.73 9.33 -9.97
N ILE A 74 11.87 8.31 -9.88
CA ILE A 74 10.70 8.25 -8.97
C ILE A 74 10.92 7.30 -7.77
N GLY A 75 12.07 6.61 -7.70
CA GLY A 75 12.52 5.81 -6.55
C GLY A 75 11.83 4.45 -6.38
N VAL A 76 11.34 3.83 -7.45
CA VAL A 76 10.37 2.70 -7.42
C VAL A 76 10.71 1.47 -6.55
N SER A 77 11.99 1.15 -6.34
CA SER A 77 12.40 -0.05 -5.57
C SER A 77 12.41 0.12 -4.07
N SER A 78 12.84 1.29 -3.64
CA SER A 78 13.04 1.67 -2.26
C SER A 78 11.84 2.46 -1.77
N LEU A 79 11.21 3.27 -2.63
CA LEU A 79 9.98 3.98 -2.29
C LEU A 79 8.86 3.01 -1.95
N SER A 80 8.63 1.94 -2.72
CA SER A 80 7.59 0.96 -2.40
C SER A 80 7.86 0.27 -1.05
N GLN A 81 9.11 -0.17 -0.81
CA GLN A 81 9.53 -0.81 0.44
C GLN A 81 9.47 0.18 1.63
N THR A 82 9.92 1.41 1.45
CA THR A 82 9.98 2.46 2.48
C THR A 82 8.61 3.09 2.73
N VAL A 83 7.74 3.19 1.72
CA VAL A 83 6.31 3.50 1.86
C VAL A 83 5.62 2.37 2.59
N LEU A 84 5.91 1.11 2.29
CA LEU A 84 5.37 -0.04 3.05
C LEU A 84 5.86 -0.03 4.50
N VAL A 85 7.13 0.30 4.76
CA VAL A 85 7.68 0.44 6.12
C VAL A 85 7.08 1.64 6.84
N ALA A 86 7.03 2.81 6.22
CA ALA A 86 6.41 4.00 6.80
C ALA A 86 4.90 3.80 7.01
N ALA A 87 4.22 3.09 6.11
CA ALA A 87 2.84 2.66 6.30
C ALA A 87 2.70 1.69 7.48
N ARG A 88 3.71 0.86 7.74
CA ARG A 88 3.71 -0.02 8.92
C ARG A 88 3.90 0.76 10.22
N GLU A 89 4.67 1.85 10.21
CA GLU A 89 5.07 2.56 11.42
C GLU A 89 4.22 3.81 11.74
N GLN A 90 3.69 4.50 10.74
CA GLN A 90 3.13 5.86 10.87
C GLN A 90 1.65 5.98 10.49
N VAL A 91 0.99 4.85 10.19
CA VAL A 91 -0.44 4.84 9.89
C VAL A 91 -1.26 5.07 11.17
N ALA A 92 -2.37 5.77 10.99
CA ALA A 92 -3.31 6.19 12.02
C ALA A 92 -2.73 7.19 13.05
N THR A 93 -1.64 7.88 12.71
CA THR A 93 -1.05 8.92 13.58
C THR A 93 -1.88 10.20 13.57
N LEU A 94 -2.55 10.51 12.46
CA LEU A 94 -3.41 11.69 12.31
C LEU A 94 -4.86 11.42 12.71
N VAL A 95 -5.24 10.15 12.96
CA VAL A 95 -6.56 9.79 13.47
C VAL A 95 -6.73 10.28 14.91
N SER A 96 -7.57 11.29 15.11
CA SER A 96 -7.97 11.74 16.45
C SER A 96 -9.28 11.07 16.89
N GLN A 97 -9.59 11.14 18.19
CA GLN A 97 -10.87 10.71 18.78
C GLN A 97 -11.22 9.21 18.53
N VAL A 98 -10.23 8.34 18.63
CA VAL A 98 -10.40 6.88 18.60
C VAL A 98 -9.72 6.27 19.82
N THR A 99 -10.25 5.14 20.32
CA THR A 99 -9.54 4.34 21.32
C THR A 99 -8.24 3.79 20.73
N GLU A 100 -7.24 3.47 21.56
CA GLU A 100 -6.00 2.88 21.06
C GLU A 100 -6.24 1.53 20.38
N THR A 101 -7.24 0.77 20.85
CA THR A 101 -7.70 -0.46 20.17
C THR A 101 -8.18 -0.17 18.76
N ASN A 102 -9.05 0.83 18.56
CA ASN A 102 -9.53 1.20 17.23
C ASN A 102 -8.40 1.79 16.37
N ARG A 103 -7.45 2.52 16.96
CA ARG A 103 -6.26 3.02 16.26
C ARG A 103 -5.42 1.87 15.70
N LYS A 104 -5.18 0.81 16.49
CA LYS A 104 -4.47 -0.40 16.03
C LYS A 104 -5.21 -1.12 14.92
N LEU A 105 -6.54 -1.23 15.02
CA LEU A 105 -7.37 -1.83 13.98
C LEU A 105 -7.37 -1.02 12.68
N ILE A 106 -7.41 0.31 12.76
CA ILE A 106 -7.26 1.19 11.58
C ILE A 106 -5.87 1.04 10.95
N ARG A 107 -4.81 0.96 11.79
CA ARG A 107 -3.45 0.66 11.33
C ARG A 107 -3.40 -0.62 10.53
N GLU A 108 -3.93 -1.69 11.09
CA GLU A 108 -3.92 -3.00 10.45
C GLU A 108 -4.75 -3.00 9.17
N ALA A 109 -5.91 -2.34 9.17
CA ALA A 109 -6.75 -2.19 7.98
C ALA A 109 -5.98 -1.55 6.83
N ILE A 110 -5.35 -0.40 7.04
CA ILE A 110 -4.61 0.30 5.98
C ILE A 110 -3.38 -0.48 5.54
N LYS A 111 -2.65 -1.14 6.47
CA LYS A 111 -1.54 -2.02 6.10
C LYS A 111 -1.98 -3.15 5.18
N GLN A 112 -3.11 -3.78 5.48
CA GLN A 112 -3.68 -4.84 4.66
C GLN A 112 -4.12 -4.32 3.30
N SER A 113 -4.76 -3.16 3.24
CA SER A 113 -5.16 -2.53 1.98
C SER A 113 -3.96 -2.24 1.08
N ILE A 114 -2.88 -1.67 1.63
CA ILE A 114 -1.65 -1.41 0.87
C ILE A 114 -1.00 -2.73 0.44
N ALA A 115 -0.88 -3.72 1.32
CA ALA A 115 -0.28 -5.02 1.00
C ALA A 115 -1.06 -5.79 -0.08
N ARG A 116 -2.38 -5.58 -0.17
CA ARG A 116 -3.27 -6.21 -1.15
C ARG A 116 -3.41 -5.41 -2.45
N GLY A 117 -2.81 -4.22 -2.52
CA GLY A 117 -3.02 -3.30 -3.65
C GLY A 117 -4.49 -2.87 -3.79
N GLU A 118 -5.23 -2.80 -2.68
CA GLU A 118 -6.62 -2.35 -2.68
C GLU A 118 -6.69 -0.88 -3.14
N ASP A 119 -7.72 -0.57 -3.93
CA ASP A 119 -8.04 0.81 -4.26
C ASP A 119 -8.64 1.56 -3.05
N VAL A 120 -8.93 2.85 -3.24
CA VAL A 120 -9.51 3.68 -2.18
C VAL A 120 -10.85 3.11 -1.69
N ILE A 121 -11.64 2.51 -2.58
CA ILE A 121 -12.94 1.92 -2.23
C ILE A 121 -12.74 0.71 -1.32
N GLY A 122 -11.84 -0.22 -1.67
CA GLY A 122 -11.50 -1.38 -0.83
C GLY A 122 -10.97 -0.96 0.55
N THR A 123 -10.12 0.07 0.58
CA THR A 123 -9.60 0.64 1.83
C THR A 123 -10.72 1.22 2.70
N ILE A 124 -11.68 1.93 2.11
CA ILE A 124 -12.83 2.48 2.83
C ILE A 124 -13.69 1.37 3.44
N GLU A 125 -14.01 0.33 2.68
CA GLU A 125 -14.81 -0.79 3.19
C GLU A 125 -14.12 -1.47 4.36
N ARG A 126 -12.81 -1.65 4.31
CA ARG A 126 -12.04 -2.20 5.42
C ARG A 126 -12.08 -1.30 6.65
N ILE A 127 -11.93 0.01 6.49
CA ILE A 127 -11.99 0.96 7.63
C ILE A 127 -13.41 1.07 8.22
N LYS A 128 -14.47 0.94 7.41
CA LYS A 128 -15.86 0.94 7.90
C LYS A 128 -16.13 -0.16 8.93
N THR A 129 -15.42 -1.29 8.86
CA THR A 129 -15.52 -2.36 9.86
C THR A 129 -15.06 -1.94 11.26
N VAL A 130 -14.22 -0.91 11.35
CA VAL A 130 -13.65 -0.38 12.60
C VAL A 130 -14.29 0.96 12.99
N VAL A 131 -14.63 1.78 11.99
CA VAL A 131 -15.19 3.11 12.15
C VAL A 131 -16.61 3.10 11.59
N ASN A 132 -17.60 3.02 12.49
CA ASN A 132 -19.02 3.04 12.15
C ASN A 132 -19.53 4.45 11.79
N ASN A 133 -18.82 5.14 10.90
CA ASN A 133 -19.21 6.39 10.28
C ASN A 133 -18.56 6.46 8.90
N PRO A 134 -19.32 6.35 7.80
CA PRO A 134 -18.76 6.23 6.46
C PRO A 134 -17.96 7.46 6.02
N VAL A 135 -18.43 8.67 6.38
CA VAL A 135 -17.74 9.93 6.07
C VAL A 135 -16.39 10.00 6.79
N ARG A 136 -16.35 9.52 8.03
CA ARG A 136 -15.11 9.47 8.81
C ARG A 136 -14.17 8.37 8.31
N ALA A 137 -14.69 7.21 7.93
CA ALA A 137 -13.89 6.12 7.37
C ALA A 137 -13.18 6.56 6.08
N GLU A 138 -13.90 7.23 5.19
CA GLU A 138 -13.35 7.83 3.97
C GLU A 138 -12.29 8.89 4.27
N MET A 139 -12.56 9.81 5.20
CA MET A 139 -11.60 10.82 5.61
C MET A 139 -10.29 10.19 6.14
N ILE A 140 -10.40 9.14 6.96
CA ILE A 140 -9.26 8.41 7.49
C ILE A 140 -8.52 7.69 6.36
N ALA A 141 -9.22 6.97 5.49
CA ALA A 141 -8.65 6.26 4.35
C ALA A 141 -7.77 7.20 3.51
N GLN A 142 -8.32 8.35 3.13
CA GLN A 142 -7.62 9.33 2.32
C GLN A 142 -6.41 9.93 3.06
N THR A 143 -6.64 10.44 4.27
CA THR A 143 -5.63 11.22 5.01
C THR A 143 -4.45 10.36 5.42
N GLU A 144 -4.71 9.16 5.93
CA GLU A 144 -3.66 8.26 6.40
C GLU A 144 -2.88 7.62 5.25
N SER A 145 -3.52 7.36 4.10
CA SER A 145 -2.81 6.86 2.92
C SER A 145 -1.83 7.90 2.38
N VAL A 146 -2.25 9.16 2.24
CA VAL A 146 -1.36 10.26 1.83
C VAL A 146 -0.27 10.49 2.86
N ASN A 147 -0.62 10.49 4.16
CA ASN A 147 0.39 10.63 5.21
C ASN A 147 1.44 9.52 5.13
N ALA A 148 1.03 8.25 5.07
CA ALA A 148 1.95 7.12 4.99
C ALA A 148 2.85 7.19 3.75
N TYR A 149 2.27 7.46 2.58
CA TYR A 149 3.02 7.55 1.33
C TYR A 149 4.06 8.67 1.37
N GLN A 150 3.66 9.88 1.74
CA GLN A 150 4.59 11.01 1.82
C GLN A 150 5.64 10.84 2.91
N THR A 151 5.36 10.09 4.00
CA THR A 151 6.39 9.76 4.99
C THR A 151 7.45 8.85 4.39
N GLY A 152 7.02 7.81 3.69
CA GLY A 152 7.92 6.87 3.04
C GLY A 152 8.82 7.57 2.03
N LEU A 153 8.24 8.45 1.22
CA LEU A 153 8.97 9.25 0.26
C LEU A 153 9.99 10.18 0.92
N LYS A 154 9.62 10.85 2.02
CA LYS A 154 10.55 11.68 2.80
C LYS A 154 11.72 10.87 3.34
N ASN A 155 11.44 9.74 3.99
CA ASN A 155 12.47 8.91 4.62
C ASN A 155 13.45 8.41 3.56
N PHE A 156 12.92 7.96 2.43
CA PHE A 156 13.74 7.53 1.30
C PHE A 156 14.61 8.67 0.77
N ALA A 157 14.03 9.84 0.52
CA ALA A 157 14.75 11.01 0.02
C ALA A 157 15.89 11.46 0.95
N VAL A 158 15.67 11.41 2.27
CA VAL A 158 16.71 11.69 3.26
C VAL A 158 17.83 10.66 3.19
N GLU A 159 17.49 9.38 3.10
CA GLU A 159 18.46 8.27 3.04
C GLU A 159 19.32 8.32 1.77
N THR A 160 18.75 8.77 0.65
CA THR A 160 19.45 8.84 -0.64
C THR A 160 20.15 10.17 -0.91
N GLY A 161 20.02 11.15 -0.02
CA GLY A 161 20.75 12.42 -0.13
C GLY A 161 20.09 13.46 -1.04
N ALA A 162 18.77 13.45 -1.15
CA ALA A 162 18.05 14.57 -1.75
C ALA A 162 18.29 15.85 -0.93
N THR A 163 18.29 17.01 -1.59
CA THR A 163 18.61 18.31 -0.99
C THR A 163 17.38 19.19 -0.80
N THR A 164 16.44 19.14 -1.75
CA THR A 164 15.22 19.95 -1.71
C THR A 164 13.96 19.11 -1.91
N LYS A 165 12.83 19.69 -1.52
CA LYS A 165 11.50 19.17 -1.78
C LYS A 165 10.63 20.27 -2.36
N THR A 166 9.79 19.89 -3.31
CA THR A 166 8.84 20.80 -3.96
C THR A 166 7.43 20.31 -3.72
N TRP A 167 6.52 21.23 -3.37
CA TRP A 167 5.12 20.91 -3.18
C TRP A 167 4.41 20.74 -4.53
N GLU A 168 3.67 19.65 -4.66
CA GLU A 168 2.90 19.32 -5.85
C GLU A 168 1.40 19.32 -5.52
N SER A 169 0.69 20.32 -6.04
CA SER A 169 -0.76 20.41 -5.93
C SER A 169 -1.41 19.61 -7.05
N LEU A 170 -1.87 18.40 -6.73
CA LEU A 170 -2.66 17.59 -7.66
C LEU A 170 -3.91 18.33 -8.14
N GLU A 171 -4.41 17.94 -9.32
CA GLU A 171 -5.59 18.55 -9.93
C GLU A 171 -6.76 18.64 -8.95
N GLY A 172 -7.33 19.85 -8.82
CA GLY A 172 -8.37 20.24 -7.87
C GLY A 172 -7.95 20.33 -6.39
N ALA A 173 -6.66 20.48 -6.10
CA ALA A 173 -6.16 20.84 -4.78
C ALA A 173 -7.01 21.96 -4.14
N CYS A 174 -7.18 21.87 -2.82
CA CYS A 174 -7.98 22.84 -2.08
C CYS A 174 -7.34 24.24 -2.13
N THR A 175 -8.11 25.26 -1.74
CA THR A 175 -7.63 26.66 -1.71
C THR A 175 -6.43 26.88 -0.78
N ALA A 176 -6.22 26.01 0.21
CA ALA A 176 -5.08 26.08 1.12
C ALA A 176 -3.80 25.45 0.54
N CYS A 177 -3.92 24.45 -0.35
CA CYS A 177 -2.77 23.77 -0.93
C CYS A 177 -2.38 24.33 -2.30
N LYS A 178 -3.35 24.77 -3.10
CA LYS A 178 -3.11 25.30 -4.45
C LYS A 178 -2.04 26.41 -4.51
N PRO A 179 -1.96 27.36 -3.55
CA PRO A 179 -0.91 28.39 -3.55
C PRO A 179 0.51 27.86 -3.31
N LEU A 180 0.64 26.64 -2.77
CA LEU A 180 1.94 26.01 -2.49
C LEU A 180 2.52 25.34 -3.72
N ASP A 181 1.76 25.19 -4.81
CA ASP A 181 2.22 24.49 -6.00
C ASP A 181 3.54 25.06 -6.53
N GLY A 182 4.56 24.21 -6.66
CA GLY A 182 5.90 24.61 -7.07
C GLY A 182 6.74 25.29 -5.97
N GLU A 183 6.24 25.46 -4.75
CA GLU A 183 7.03 25.97 -3.63
C GLU A 183 8.16 24.99 -3.31
N VAL A 184 9.41 25.49 -3.31
CA VAL A 184 10.61 24.70 -3.05
C VAL A 184 11.20 25.10 -1.69
N VAL A 185 11.49 24.10 -0.86
CA VAL A 185 12.19 24.28 0.42
C VAL A 185 13.25 23.19 0.59
N GLU A 186 14.22 23.43 1.46
CA GLU A 186 15.20 22.41 1.85
C GLU A 186 14.53 21.24 2.59
N ILE A 187 15.14 20.05 2.52
CA ILE A 187 14.67 18.93 3.33
C ILE A 187 14.89 19.23 4.81
N GLY A 188 13.81 19.26 5.57
CA GLY A 188 13.81 19.62 7.01
C GLY A 188 13.08 20.94 7.28
N GLU A 189 13.03 21.82 6.29
CA GLU A 189 12.30 23.09 6.37
C GLU A 189 10.80 22.88 6.14
N LYS A 190 10.00 23.83 6.64
CA LYS A 190 8.54 23.82 6.44
C LYS A 190 8.17 24.64 5.21
N PHE A 191 7.14 24.20 4.51
CA PHE A 191 6.48 25.03 3.50
C PHE A 191 5.78 26.23 4.16
N SER A 192 5.38 27.21 3.36
CA SER A 192 4.76 28.46 3.79
C SER A 192 3.47 28.27 4.60
N ASN A 193 2.80 27.12 4.45
CA ASN A 193 1.66 26.73 5.28
C ASN A 193 2.03 26.11 6.64
N GLY A 194 3.31 26.06 7.00
CA GLY A 194 3.84 25.48 8.23
C GLY A 194 3.88 23.94 8.26
N SER A 195 3.53 23.28 7.16
CA SER A 195 3.60 21.82 7.03
C SER A 195 4.98 21.38 6.53
N ASP A 196 5.45 20.25 7.01
CA ASP A 196 6.66 19.61 6.49
C ASP A 196 6.38 18.88 5.17
N ARG A 197 5.19 18.29 5.03
CA ARG A 197 4.76 17.53 3.84
C ARG A 197 3.24 17.31 3.92
N PRO A 198 2.60 16.89 2.83
CA PRO A 198 1.26 16.33 2.90
C PRO A 198 1.23 15.06 3.80
N ALA A 199 0.12 14.74 4.45
CA ALA A 199 -1.16 15.45 4.45
C ALA A 199 -1.17 16.66 5.39
N ALA A 200 -1.38 17.87 4.85
CA ALA A 200 -1.45 19.11 5.65
C ALA A 200 -2.80 19.32 6.35
N HIS A 201 -3.85 18.65 5.88
CA HIS A 201 -5.20 18.73 6.41
C HIS A 201 -5.98 17.44 6.11
N PRO A 202 -7.14 17.21 6.76
CA PRO A 202 -7.99 16.06 6.42
C PRO A 202 -8.38 16.06 4.95
N ARG A 203 -8.39 14.87 4.33
CA ARG A 203 -8.62 14.65 2.89
C ARG A 203 -7.64 15.38 1.96
N CYS A 204 -6.43 15.73 2.44
CA CYS A 204 -5.39 16.21 1.54
C CYS A 204 -5.09 15.13 0.47
N ARG A 205 -4.83 15.58 -0.75
CA ARG A 205 -4.45 14.74 -1.89
C ARG A 205 -3.13 15.15 -2.53
N CYS A 206 -2.49 16.18 -1.99
CA CYS A 206 -1.29 16.74 -2.60
C CYS A 206 -0.07 15.88 -2.29
N GLY A 207 0.97 16.06 -3.10
CA GLY A 207 2.23 15.37 -3.00
C GLY A 207 3.39 16.32 -2.74
N VAL A 208 4.56 15.72 -2.57
CA VAL A 208 5.85 16.40 -2.74
C VAL A 208 6.72 15.50 -3.59
N TYR A 209 7.56 16.09 -4.43
CA TYR A 209 8.67 15.39 -5.06
C TYR A 209 10.00 15.97 -4.54
N TYR A 210 11.05 15.18 -4.65
CA TYR A 210 12.36 15.46 -4.07
C TYR A 210 13.40 15.60 -5.17
N GLN A 211 14.36 16.51 -4.98
CA GLN A 211 15.45 16.76 -5.92
C GLN A 211 16.80 16.61 -5.20
N TYR A 212 17.81 16.17 -5.93
CA TYR A 212 19.16 15.89 -5.44
C TYR A 212 20.10 17.04 -5.77
#